data_AF-A0A7X6T5A6-F1
#
_entry.id   AF-A0A7X6T5A6-F1
#
_cell.length_a   1.000
_cell.length_b   1.000
_cell.length_c   1.000
_cell.angle_alpha   90.00
_cell.angle_beta   90.00
_cell.angle_gamma   90.00
#
_symmetry.space_group_name_H-M   'P 1'
#
loop_
_entity.id
_entity.type
_entity.pdbx_description
1 polymer ?
#
loop_
_entity_poly.entity_id
_entity_poly.type
_entity_poly.pdbx_seq_one_letter_code
_entity_poly.pdbx_strand_id
1 'polypeptide(L)'
;MAKLKMEKLQANRMAKRALDLVSDLIDKHGPRLTGSEACLATAEELAAEMRPLCDRTEVESFFLHPNAFLGWIRLMVILYPVALVAFWFSITPLALLLSWGAILIMVFQFFLYKELIDPLYPKVEGRNVYGVIEPEGKVKQTVVYSGHHDSARIFNFFIDKPHLYMLRVGVGLGAYVALALFSLVALIAQIIKGKFFLLTLSSPLFLVLAVILTIALPWVLKLWNFASEEGTPGAGDNLIASAMGIELAAYFNQRREEGSPLKNTRLILASFDGEEAGLRGARAFFKRHQNNTEVLSPESWNFNVDCPYNAKDLFFLTSDINGSVQLSGEMAAQCVALAKEMGFDAFSQPIAFLTGGTDAAEAAKVGVKATTLMAMPWDNTERSAAYHTPDDVVEAIEPLAVEVALSIAIKFIENLDSGES
;
A
#
# COMPACT_ATOMS: atom_id res chain seq x y z
N MET A 1 19.31 32.98 3.24
CA MET A 1 20.38 32.07 2.76
C MET A 1 20.97 31.20 3.87
N ALA A 2 21.39 31.74 5.03
CA ALA A 2 21.97 30.92 6.11
C ALA A 2 20.98 29.92 6.75
N LYS A 3 19.73 30.34 7.03
CA LYS A 3 18.66 29.49 7.60
C LYS A 3 18.34 28.27 6.73
N LEU A 4 18.03 28.51 5.45
CA LEU A 4 17.78 27.47 4.45
C LEU A 4 18.95 26.47 4.32
N LYS A 5 20.19 26.95 4.41
CA LYS A 5 21.38 26.09 4.36
C LYS A 5 21.49 25.19 5.60
N MET A 6 21.15 25.70 6.78
CA MET A 6 21.13 24.93 8.02
C MET A 6 20.01 23.89 8.05
N GLU A 7 18.82 24.24 7.54
CA GLU A 7 17.69 23.31 7.42
C GLU A 7 18.03 22.14 6.50
N LYS A 8 18.63 22.41 5.33
CA LYS A 8 19.14 21.36 4.42
C LYS A 8 20.20 20.46 5.07
N LEU A 9 21.16 21.05 5.79
CA LEU A 9 22.18 20.30 6.55
C LEU A 9 21.60 19.45 7.68
N GLN A 10 20.45 19.82 8.23
CA GLN A 10 19.76 19.04 9.27
C GLN A 10 18.99 17.87 8.64
N ALA A 11 18.19 18.15 7.60
CA ALA A 11 17.43 17.12 6.89
C ALA A 11 18.36 16.05 6.27
N ASN A 12 19.52 16.44 5.75
CA ASN A 12 20.52 15.51 5.22
C ASN A 12 21.05 14.53 6.30
N ARG A 13 21.29 15.04 7.52
CA ARG A 13 21.73 14.20 8.65
C ARG A 13 20.63 13.26 9.11
N MET A 14 19.38 13.74 9.13
CA MET A 14 18.22 12.91 9.46
C MET A 14 18.02 11.80 8.43
N ALA A 15 18.10 12.12 7.14
CA ALA A 15 18.00 11.15 6.06
C ALA A 15 19.06 10.04 6.19
N LYS A 16 20.31 10.42 6.49
CA LYS A 16 21.37 9.45 6.72
C LYS A 16 21.06 8.52 7.92
N ARG A 17 20.65 9.07 9.06
CA ARG A 17 20.31 8.25 10.23
C ARG A 17 19.12 7.33 9.99
N ALA A 18 18.10 7.79 9.24
CA ALA A 18 16.99 6.95 8.83
C ALA A 18 17.45 5.77 7.96
N LEU A 19 18.33 6.02 6.97
CA LEU A 19 18.89 4.96 6.11
C LEU A 19 19.77 3.99 6.91
N ASP A 20 20.59 4.49 7.84
CA ASP A 20 21.42 3.66 8.72
C ASP A 20 20.52 2.74 9.59
N LEU A 21 19.44 3.27 10.18
CA LEU A 21 18.47 2.48 10.95
C LEU A 21 17.76 1.42 10.10
N VAL A 22 17.39 1.74 8.86
CA VAL A 22 16.81 0.76 7.92
C VAL A 22 17.79 -0.38 7.65
N SER A 23 19.07 -0.05 7.40
CA SER A 23 20.11 -1.06 7.19
C SER A 23 20.23 -1.99 8.40
N ASP A 24 20.30 -1.43 9.61
CA ASP A 24 20.44 -2.20 10.85
C ASP A 24 19.24 -3.14 11.07
N LEU A 25 18.01 -2.66 10.84
CA LEU A 25 16.79 -3.46 11.00
C LEU A 25 16.69 -4.58 9.95
N ILE A 26 17.09 -4.31 8.70
CA ILE A 26 17.12 -5.32 7.64
C ILE A 26 18.18 -6.38 7.94
N ASP A 27 19.39 -5.99 8.34
CA ASP A 27 20.46 -6.93 8.68
C ASP A 27 20.09 -7.83 9.85
N LYS A 28 19.31 -7.29 10.80
CA LYS A 28 18.89 -8.01 12.00
C LYS A 28 17.71 -8.94 11.78
N HIS A 29 16.67 -8.49 11.08
CA HIS A 29 15.39 -9.22 10.99
C HIS A 29 15.15 -9.85 9.61
N GLY A 30 15.83 -9.36 8.58
CA GLY A 30 15.55 -9.74 7.19
C GLY A 30 14.16 -9.29 6.74
N PRO A 31 13.54 -9.99 5.77
CA PRO A 31 12.18 -9.70 5.30
C PRO A 31 11.13 -9.78 6.40
N ARG A 32 10.19 -8.84 6.40
CA ARG A 32 9.18 -8.61 7.44
C ARG A 32 7.78 -8.79 6.88
N LEU A 33 7.48 -9.98 6.35
CA LEU A 33 6.14 -10.29 5.87
C LEU A 33 5.12 -10.04 7.00
N THR A 34 3.96 -9.48 6.64
CA THR A 34 2.88 -9.13 7.57
C THR A 34 2.62 -10.19 8.64
N GLY A 35 2.68 -9.79 9.93
CA GLY A 35 2.45 -10.69 11.07
C GLY A 35 3.48 -11.82 11.29
N SER A 36 4.62 -11.78 10.60
CA SER A 36 5.76 -12.68 10.88
C SER A 36 6.51 -12.27 12.14
N GLU A 37 7.30 -13.19 12.72
CA GLU A 37 8.14 -12.87 13.89
C GLU A 37 9.09 -11.70 13.62
N ALA A 38 9.68 -11.62 12.42
CA ALA A 38 10.53 -10.51 11.99
C ALA A 38 9.78 -9.17 11.95
N CYS A 39 8.54 -9.17 11.45
CA CYS A 39 7.70 -7.97 11.41
C CYS A 39 7.33 -7.50 12.83
N LEU A 40 6.90 -8.43 13.69
CA LEU A 40 6.56 -8.14 15.08
C LEU A 40 7.77 -7.63 15.88
N ALA A 41 8.95 -8.22 15.66
CA ALA A 41 10.20 -7.77 16.29
C ALA A 41 10.63 -6.38 15.81
N THR A 42 10.46 -6.09 14.51
CA THR A 42 10.72 -4.75 13.96
C THR A 42 9.81 -3.70 14.58
N ALA A 43 8.52 -4.01 14.77
CA ALA A 43 7.60 -3.11 15.46
C ALA A 43 8.09 -2.78 16.89
N GLU A 44 8.51 -3.79 17.67
CA GLU A 44 9.03 -3.56 19.03
C GLU A 44 10.30 -2.70 19.07
N GLU A 45 11.16 -2.82 18.06
CA GLU A 45 12.37 -2.01 17.94
C GLU A 45 12.07 -0.58 17.54
N LEU A 46 11.18 -0.37 16.56
CA LEU A 46 10.67 0.96 16.24
C LEU A 46 10.03 1.63 17.46
N ALA A 47 9.26 0.87 18.25
CA ALA A 47 8.72 1.38 19.52
C ALA A 47 9.82 1.72 20.53
N ALA A 48 10.89 0.91 20.61
CA ALA A 48 12.02 1.20 21.49
C ALA A 48 12.73 2.51 21.12
N GLU A 49 12.92 2.76 19.82
CA GLU A 49 13.49 4.01 19.30
C GLU A 49 12.57 5.22 19.57
N MET A 50 11.24 5.05 19.50
CA MET A 50 10.28 6.14 19.77
C MET A 50 10.15 6.49 21.26
N ARG A 51 10.25 5.51 22.17
CA ARG A 51 10.03 5.69 23.62
C ARG A 51 10.80 6.86 24.26
N PRO A 52 12.11 7.07 24.00
CA PRO A 52 12.83 8.21 24.58
C PRO A 52 12.52 9.55 23.91
N LEU A 53 11.87 9.55 22.75
CA LEU A 53 11.63 10.76 21.93
C LEU A 53 10.20 11.30 22.06
N CYS A 54 9.26 10.44 22.46
CA CYS A 54 7.83 10.73 22.52
C CYS A 54 7.33 10.81 23.97
N ASP A 55 6.22 11.53 24.19
CA ASP A 55 5.55 11.59 25.50
C ASP A 55 4.90 10.25 25.87
N ARG A 56 4.43 9.52 24.85
CA ARG A 56 3.99 8.13 24.96
C ARG A 56 4.27 7.38 23.67
N THR A 57 4.46 6.08 23.79
CA THR A 57 4.64 5.15 22.67
C THR A 57 3.80 3.92 22.93
N GLU A 58 3.00 3.53 21.94
CA GLU A 58 2.07 2.43 22.04
C GLU A 58 2.37 1.39 20.95
N VAL A 59 2.22 0.11 21.32
CA VAL A 59 2.25 -1.02 20.39
C VAL A 59 0.85 -1.61 20.39
N GLU A 60 0.21 -1.61 19.24
CA GLU A 60 -1.19 -1.98 19.08
C GLU A 60 -1.35 -3.24 18.26
N SER A 61 -1.80 -4.31 18.93
CA SER A 61 -2.08 -5.57 18.23
C SER A 61 -3.43 -5.55 17.53
N PHE A 62 -3.49 -6.19 16.37
CA PHE A 62 -4.71 -6.46 15.61
C PHE A 62 -4.59 -7.82 14.92
N PHE A 63 -5.69 -8.34 14.38
CA PHE A 63 -5.69 -9.64 13.72
C PHE A 63 -6.09 -9.53 12.25
N LEU A 64 -5.46 -10.35 11.42
CA LEU A 64 -5.66 -10.38 9.98
C LEU A 64 -5.35 -11.74 9.37
N HIS A 65 -5.66 -11.91 8.08
CA HIS A 65 -5.39 -13.10 7.28
C HIS A 65 -4.58 -12.68 6.05
N PRO A 66 -3.25 -12.46 6.16
CA PRO A 66 -2.47 -11.75 5.15
C PRO A 66 -2.47 -12.45 3.80
N ASN A 67 -2.43 -13.79 3.82
CA ASN A 67 -2.43 -14.62 2.61
C ASN A 67 -3.75 -14.56 1.83
N ALA A 68 -4.84 -14.07 2.44
CA ALA A 68 -6.11 -13.90 1.75
C ALA A 68 -6.07 -12.77 0.72
N PHE A 69 -5.23 -11.75 0.93
CA PHE A 69 -5.17 -10.56 0.08
C PHE A 69 -4.69 -10.87 -1.34
N LEU A 70 -3.63 -11.64 -1.52
CA LEU A 70 -3.19 -12.16 -2.84
C LEU A 70 -3.79 -13.54 -3.17
N GLY A 71 -4.53 -14.13 -2.23
CA GLY A 71 -5.14 -15.45 -2.36
C GLY A 71 -6.17 -15.57 -3.48
N TRP A 72 -6.76 -14.45 -3.92
CA TRP A 72 -7.69 -14.44 -5.06
C TRP A 72 -7.02 -14.92 -6.36
N ILE A 73 -5.72 -14.68 -6.54
CA ILE A 73 -4.97 -15.14 -7.72
C ILE A 73 -4.95 -16.66 -7.74
N ARG A 74 -4.60 -17.30 -6.60
CA ARG A 74 -4.58 -18.77 -6.46
C ARG A 74 -5.96 -19.37 -6.69
N LEU A 75 -7.02 -18.73 -6.17
CA LEU A 75 -8.40 -19.16 -6.42
C LEU A 75 -8.76 -19.07 -7.90
N MET A 76 -8.40 -17.98 -8.60
CA MET A 76 -8.63 -17.88 -10.05
C MET A 76 -7.90 -19.00 -10.81
N VAL A 77 -6.65 -19.28 -10.47
CA VAL A 77 -5.90 -20.38 -11.11
C VAL A 77 -6.59 -21.74 -10.92
N ILE A 78 -7.13 -22.03 -9.73
CA ILE A 78 -7.84 -23.29 -9.44
C ILE A 78 -9.21 -23.35 -10.14
N LEU A 79 -9.95 -22.23 -10.14
CA LEU A 79 -11.31 -22.19 -10.67
C LEU A 79 -11.33 -22.17 -12.20
N TYR A 80 -10.30 -21.65 -12.86
CA TYR A 80 -10.25 -21.54 -14.32
C TYR A 80 -10.39 -22.88 -15.05
N PRO A 81 -9.58 -23.93 -14.76
CA PRO A 81 -9.74 -25.24 -15.43
C PRO A 81 -11.12 -25.85 -15.22
N VAL A 82 -11.69 -25.73 -14.02
CA VAL A 82 -13.01 -26.29 -13.69
C VAL A 82 -14.10 -25.57 -14.48
N ALA A 83 -14.05 -24.23 -14.50
CA ALA A 83 -14.97 -23.40 -15.28
C ALA A 83 -14.82 -23.66 -16.79
N LEU A 84 -13.59 -23.86 -17.28
CA LEU A 84 -13.31 -24.18 -18.68
C LEU A 84 -13.87 -25.56 -19.06
N VAL A 85 -13.71 -26.58 -18.21
CA VAL A 85 -14.32 -27.91 -18.43
C VAL A 85 -15.85 -27.80 -18.45
N ALA A 86 -16.45 -27.07 -17.50
CA ALA A 86 -17.89 -26.82 -17.50
C ALA A 86 -18.34 -26.13 -18.79
N PHE A 87 -17.55 -25.17 -19.31
CA PHE A 87 -17.81 -24.49 -20.57
C PHE A 87 -17.73 -25.44 -21.78
N TRP A 88 -16.72 -26.32 -21.84
CA TRP A 88 -16.59 -27.35 -22.89
C TRP A 88 -17.83 -28.24 -23.01
N PHE A 89 -18.38 -28.65 -21.87
CA PHE A 89 -19.56 -29.53 -21.80
C PHE A 89 -20.89 -28.78 -21.79
N SER A 90 -20.91 -27.48 -22.09
CA SER A 90 -22.12 -26.64 -22.08
C SER A 90 -22.86 -26.62 -20.73
N ILE A 91 -22.16 -26.90 -19.61
CA ILE A 91 -22.64 -26.73 -18.23
C ILE A 91 -22.51 -25.24 -17.86
N THR A 92 -23.13 -24.39 -18.66
CA THR A 92 -22.89 -22.95 -18.69
C THR A 92 -23.24 -22.24 -17.38
N PRO A 93 -24.30 -22.60 -16.63
CA PRO A 93 -24.55 -22.02 -15.32
C PRO A 93 -23.37 -22.22 -14.35
N LEU A 94 -22.72 -23.39 -14.38
CA LEU A 94 -21.56 -23.67 -13.53
C LEU A 94 -20.34 -22.90 -14.01
N ALA A 95 -20.07 -22.88 -15.33
CA ALA A 95 -18.98 -22.10 -15.89
C ALA A 95 -19.10 -20.61 -15.54
N LEU A 96 -20.33 -20.06 -15.64
CA LEU A 96 -20.64 -18.69 -15.25
C LEU A 96 -20.44 -18.47 -13.75
N LEU A 97 -20.99 -19.34 -12.90
CA LEU A 97 -20.91 -19.21 -11.45
C LEU A 97 -19.46 -19.17 -10.96
N LEU A 98 -18.61 -20.08 -11.46
CA LEU A 98 -17.22 -20.17 -11.06
C LEU A 98 -16.40 -18.98 -11.58
N SER A 99 -16.58 -18.61 -12.86
CA SER A 99 -15.84 -17.50 -13.47
C SER A 99 -16.26 -16.14 -12.88
N TRP A 100 -17.56 -15.86 -12.77
CA TRP A 100 -18.02 -14.63 -12.12
C TRP A 100 -17.78 -14.61 -10.62
N GLY A 101 -17.90 -15.74 -9.93
CA GLY A 101 -17.57 -15.85 -8.51
C GLY A 101 -16.13 -15.43 -8.23
N ALA A 102 -15.17 -15.88 -9.04
CA ALA A 102 -13.78 -15.47 -8.89
C ALA A 102 -13.52 -14.00 -9.26
N ILE A 103 -14.19 -13.47 -10.29
CA ILE A 103 -14.12 -12.04 -10.62
C ILE A 103 -14.65 -11.20 -9.46
N LEU A 104 -15.77 -11.60 -8.85
CA LEU A 104 -16.30 -10.94 -7.66
C LEU A 104 -15.29 -11.00 -6.52
N ILE A 105 -14.69 -12.16 -6.26
CA ILE A 105 -13.62 -12.28 -5.25
C ILE A 105 -12.46 -11.32 -5.52
N MET A 106 -11.98 -11.23 -6.76
CA MET A 106 -10.93 -10.28 -7.15
C MET A 106 -11.37 -8.82 -6.92
N VAL A 107 -12.58 -8.44 -7.33
CA VAL A 107 -13.10 -7.08 -7.11
C VAL A 107 -13.17 -6.76 -5.62
N PHE A 108 -13.73 -7.66 -4.81
CA PHE A 108 -13.84 -7.45 -3.37
C PHE A 108 -12.48 -7.41 -2.69
N GLN A 109 -11.59 -8.39 -2.93
CA GLN A 109 -10.28 -8.44 -2.26
C GLN A 109 -9.27 -7.42 -2.78
N PHE A 110 -9.15 -7.24 -4.10
CA PHE A 110 -8.08 -6.43 -4.68
C PHE A 110 -8.54 -5.04 -5.15
N PHE A 111 -9.78 -4.85 -5.59
CA PHE A 111 -10.19 -3.48 -5.99
C PHE A 111 -10.70 -2.68 -4.78
N LEU A 112 -11.44 -3.33 -3.89
CA LEU A 112 -12.12 -2.68 -2.76
C LEU A 112 -11.47 -2.99 -1.39
N TYR A 113 -10.48 -3.89 -1.36
CA TYR A 113 -9.77 -4.35 -0.16
C TYR A 113 -10.70 -4.85 0.95
N LYS A 114 -11.79 -5.54 0.56
CA LYS A 114 -12.73 -6.21 1.45
C LYS A 114 -12.37 -7.68 1.64
N GLU A 115 -12.32 -8.08 2.89
CA GLU A 115 -11.88 -9.37 3.44
C GLU A 115 -12.82 -10.57 3.13
N LEU A 116 -13.19 -10.78 1.86
CA LEU A 116 -14.22 -11.74 1.46
C LEU A 116 -13.82 -13.21 1.67
N ILE A 117 -12.56 -13.55 1.39
CA ILE A 117 -12.08 -14.94 1.45
C ILE A 117 -11.19 -15.21 2.67
N ASP A 118 -11.07 -14.23 3.56
CA ASP A 118 -10.26 -14.31 4.78
C ASP A 118 -10.50 -15.56 5.64
N PRO A 119 -11.76 -16.02 5.86
CA PRO A 119 -12.01 -17.24 6.63
C PRO A 119 -11.37 -18.51 6.06
N LEU A 120 -10.90 -18.50 4.82
CA LEU A 120 -10.22 -19.63 4.18
C LEU A 120 -8.71 -19.68 4.47
N TYR A 121 -8.15 -18.64 5.11
CA TYR A 121 -6.72 -18.49 5.34
C TYR A 121 -6.40 -18.48 6.84
N PRO A 122 -5.16 -18.82 7.26
CA PRO A 122 -4.74 -18.71 8.65
C PRO A 122 -4.84 -17.27 9.17
N LYS A 123 -5.29 -17.15 10.42
CA LYS A 123 -5.32 -15.89 11.17
C LYS A 123 -3.95 -15.67 11.83
N VAL A 124 -3.42 -14.46 11.73
CA VAL A 124 -2.19 -14.03 12.41
C VAL A 124 -2.46 -12.74 13.19
N GLU A 125 -1.58 -12.44 14.12
CA GLU A 125 -1.52 -11.15 14.82
C GLU A 125 -0.56 -10.23 14.07
N GLY A 126 -0.95 -8.98 13.85
CA GLY A 126 -0.07 -7.90 13.40
C GLY A 126 0.06 -6.82 14.48
N ARG A 127 1.08 -5.97 14.37
CA ARG A 127 1.36 -4.91 15.36
C ARG A 127 1.60 -3.56 14.69
N ASN A 128 0.72 -2.61 14.93
CA ASN A 128 1.02 -1.21 14.63
C ASN A 128 1.82 -0.60 15.78
N VAL A 129 2.66 0.38 15.47
CA VAL A 129 3.37 1.17 16.48
C VAL A 129 3.13 2.64 16.24
N TYR A 130 2.95 3.40 17.31
CA TYR A 130 2.97 4.85 17.20
C TYR A 130 3.55 5.55 18.43
N GLY A 131 4.25 6.65 18.17
CA GLY A 131 4.68 7.61 19.16
C GLY A 131 3.80 8.86 19.15
N VAL A 132 3.65 9.51 20.30
CA VAL A 132 2.90 10.76 20.44
C VAL A 132 3.78 11.84 21.03
N ILE A 133 3.80 12.99 20.36
CA ILE A 133 4.35 14.25 20.89
C ILE A 133 3.19 15.21 21.10
N GLU A 134 2.95 15.58 22.35
CA GLU A 134 1.93 16.54 22.74
C GLU A 134 2.46 17.98 22.59
N PRO A 135 1.62 18.91 22.13
CA PRO A 135 1.99 20.32 22.11
C PRO A 135 1.98 20.91 23.53
N GLU A 136 2.64 22.06 23.70
CA GLU A 136 2.66 22.81 24.96
C GLU A 136 1.27 23.35 25.35
N GLY A 137 0.47 23.74 24.35
CA GLY A 137 -0.85 24.32 24.53
C GLY A 137 -2.00 23.33 24.28
N LYS A 138 -3.22 23.86 24.17
CA LYS A 138 -4.40 23.06 23.85
C LYS A 138 -4.30 22.53 22.41
N VAL A 139 -4.51 21.22 22.26
CA VAL A 139 -4.59 20.56 20.95
C VAL A 139 -5.74 21.16 20.13
N LYS A 140 -5.39 21.82 19.01
CA LYS A 140 -6.33 22.29 17.99
C LYS A 140 -6.46 21.27 16.86
N GLN A 141 -5.35 20.62 16.53
CA GLN A 141 -5.26 19.66 15.43
C GLN A 141 -4.23 18.58 15.71
N THR A 142 -4.33 17.49 14.97
CA THR A 142 -3.42 16.34 15.03
C THR A 142 -2.86 16.10 13.64
N VAL A 143 -1.54 15.91 13.55
CA VAL A 143 -0.90 15.39 12.35
C VAL A 143 -0.44 13.97 12.64
N VAL A 144 -0.89 13.02 11.82
CA VAL A 144 -0.38 11.64 11.79
C VAL A 144 0.60 11.56 10.63
N TYR A 145 1.90 11.52 10.94
CA TYR A 145 2.89 11.07 9.98
C TYR A 145 2.87 9.54 9.94
N SER A 146 2.77 8.93 8.76
CA SER A 146 2.72 7.47 8.64
C SER A 146 3.59 6.89 7.54
N GLY A 147 4.03 5.66 7.80
CA GLY A 147 4.51 4.67 6.83
C GLY A 147 4.20 3.26 7.35
N HIS A 148 4.70 2.22 6.68
CA HIS A 148 4.58 0.83 7.14
C HIS A 148 5.94 0.15 7.28
N HIS A 149 6.02 -0.84 8.16
CA HIS A 149 7.27 -1.58 8.42
C HIS A 149 7.21 -3.02 7.92
N ASP A 150 6.03 -3.53 7.56
CA ASP A 150 5.92 -4.79 6.86
C ASP A 150 6.47 -4.66 5.43
N SER A 151 6.98 -5.76 4.90
CA SER A 151 7.59 -5.84 3.57
C SER A 151 6.75 -6.68 2.62
N ALA A 152 6.71 -6.30 1.35
CA ALA A 152 6.05 -7.04 0.28
C ALA A 152 6.51 -8.50 0.17
N ARG A 153 5.65 -9.32 -0.44
CA ARG A 153 6.11 -10.56 -1.09
C ARG A 153 6.88 -10.23 -2.35
N ILE A 154 7.94 -10.97 -2.65
CA ILE A 154 8.63 -10.83 -3.94
C ILE A 154 7.66 -11.15 -5.08
N PHE A 155 7.48 -10.22 -6.01
CA PHE A 155 6.68 -10.44 -7.20
C PHE A 155 7.57 -11.08 -8.28
N ASN A 156 7.45 -12.40 -8.44
CA ASN A 156 8.32 -13.18 -9.31
C ASN A 156 8.30 -12.69 -10.77
N PHE A 157 7.23 -12.04 -11.21
CA PHE A 157 7.14 -11.52 -12.58
C PHE A 157 7.87 -10.18 -12.79
N PHE A 158 8.26 -9.50 -11.72
CA PHE A 158 9.16 -8.34 -11.81
C PHE A 158 10.62 -8.78 -11.95
N ILE A 159 10.99 -9.93 -11.38
CA ILE A 159 12.35 -10.46 -11.47
C ILE A 159 12.57 -11.39 -12.68
N ASP A 160 11.62 -12.29 -12.99
CA ASP A 160 11.75 -13.24 -14.09
C ASP A 160 11.20 -12.66 -15.39
N LYS A 161 12.08 -12.08 -16.20
CA LYS A 161 11.78 -11.47 -17.51
C LYS A 161 10.68 -10.39 -17.38
N PRO A 162 10.97 -9.27 -16.69
CA PRO A 162 10.00 -8.18 -16.45
C PRO A 162 9.32 -7.66 -17.72
N HIS A 163 10.03 -7.64 -18.85
CA HIS A 163 9.45 -7.25 -20.15
C HIS A 163 8.27 -8.12 -20.62
N LEU A 164 8.08 -9.31 -20.03
CA LEU A 164 6.94 -10.19 -20.28
C LEU A 164 5.80 -10.01 -19.27
N TYR A 165 5.91 -9.11 -18.30
CA TYR A 165 4.90 -8.92 -17.24
C TYR A 165 3.50 -8.72 -17.81
N MET A 166 3.35 -7.73 -18.71
CA MET A 166 2.06 -7.42 -19.35
C MET A 166 1.52 -8.59 -20.18
N LEU A 167 2.39 -9.38 -20.80
CA LEU A 167 1.99 -10.59 -21.51
C LEU A 167 1.50 -11.66 -20.53
N ARG A 168 2.24 -11.94 -19.45
CA ARG A 168 1.91 -12.97 -18.45
C ARG A 168 0.61 -12.66 -17.73
N VAL A 169 0.54 -11.47 -17.13
CA VAL A 169 -0.62 -11.02 -16.34
C VAL A 169 -1.80 -10.71 -17.25
N GLY A 170 -1.56 -9.96 -18.33
CA GLY A 170 -2.61 -9.55 -19.27
C GLY A 170 -3.27 -10.72 -20.00
N VAL A 171 -2.51 -11.70 -20.49
CA VAL A 171 -3.10 -12.89 -21.14
C VAL A 171 -3.79 -13.78 -20.12
N GLY A 172 -3.21 -14.00 -18.93
CA GLY A 172 -3.82 -14.81 -17.89
C GLY A 172 -5.15 -14.23 -17.41
N LEU A 173 -5.15 -12.97 -16.97
CA LEU A 173 -6.39 -12.29 -16.53
C LEU A 173 -7.37 -12.09 -17.69
N GLY A 174 -6.88 -11.73 -18.88
CA GLY A 174 -7.70 -11.57 -20.08
C GLY A 174 -8.41 -12.86 -20.49
N ALA A 175 -7.73 -14.00 -20.42
CA ALA A 175 -8.34 -15.31 -20.67
C ALA A 175 -9.43 -15.64 -19.65
N TYR A 176 -9.23 -15.26 -18.38
CA TYR A 176 -10.23 -15.45 -17.34
C TYR A 176 -11.48 -14.59 -17.58
N VAL A 177 -11.29 -13.30 -17.89
CA VAL A 177 -12.38 -12.37 -18.24
C VAL A 177 -13.12 -12.85 -19.49
N ALA A 178 -12.39 -13.31 -20.51
CA ALA A 178 -12.99 -13.87 -21.73
C ALA A 178 -13.85 -15.11 -21.42
N LEU A 179 -13.39 -16.03 -20.56
CA LEU A 179 -14.18 -17.17 -20.11
C LEU A 179 -15.47 -16.74 -19.41
N ALA A 180 -15.43 -15.72 -18.55
CA ALA A 180 -16.61 -15.19 -17.87
C ALA A 180 -17.63 -14.55 -18.84
N LEU A 181 -17.14 -13.77 -19.80
CA LEU A 181 -17.97 -13.13 -20.83
C LEU A 181 -18.59 -14.17 -21.76
N PHE A 182 -17.81 -15.14 -22.24
CA PHE A 182 -18.32 -16.19 -23.12
C PHE A 182 -19.29 -17.11 -22.40
N SER A 183 -19.08 -17.40 -21.12
CA SER A 183 -20.04 -18.13 -20.28
C SER A 183 -21.36 -17.36 -20.18
N LEU A 184 -21.33 -16.04 -20.03
CA LEU A 184 -22.54 -15.21 -19.99
C LEU A 184 -23.29 -15.24 -21.33
N VAL A 185 -22.58 -15.05 -22.44
CA VAL A 185 -23.16 -15.10 -23.80
C VAL A 185 -23.74 -16.49 -24.10
N ALA A 186 -23.03 -17.55 -23.73
CA ALA A 186 -23.50 -18.92 -23.88
C ALA A 186 -24.79 -19.17 -23.07
N LEU A 187 -24.88 -18.64 -21.86
CA LEU A 187 -26.06 -18.82 -21.00
C LEU A 187 -27.28 -18.13 -21.62
N ILE A 188 -27.12 -16.87 -22.05
CA ILE A 188 -28.17 -16.11 -22.73
C ILE A 188 -28.63 -16.86 -23.99
N ALA A 189 -27.71 -17.38 -24.79
CA ALA A 189 -28.03 -18.15 -25.98
C ALA A 189 -28.78 -19.46 -25.68
N GLN A 190 -28.44 -20.16 -24.59
CA GLN A 190 -29.16 -21.35 -24.14
C GLN A 190 -30.59 -21.02 -23.69
N ILE A 191 -30.77 -19.91 -22.96
CA ILE A 191 -32.08 -19.43 -22.52
C ILE A 191 -32.98 -19.10 -23.73
N ILE A 192 -32.48 -18.30 -24.68
CA ILE A 192 -33.23 -17.92 -25.89
C ILE A 192 -33.68 -19.15 -26.70
N LYS A 193 -32.83 -20.19 -26.75
CA LYS A 193 -33.13 -21.43 -27.49
C LYS A 193 -33.98 -22.44 -26.71
N GLY A 194 -34.41 -22.12 -25.49
CA GLY A 194 -35.15 -23.04 -24.62
C GLY A 194 -34.34 -24.27 -24.18
N LYS A 195 -33.01 -24.18 -24.18
CA LYS A 195 -32.08 -25.28 -23.85
C LYS A 195 -31.45 -25.15 -22.46
N PHE A 196 -32.09 -24.38 -21.58
CA PHE A 196 -31.65 -24.18 -20.20
C PHE A 196 -31.60 -25.54 -19.48
N PHE A 197 -30.48 -25.85 -18.82
CA PHE A 197 -30.18 -27.14 -18.17
C PHE A 197 -30.01 -28.38 -19.06
N LEU A 198 -30.06 -28.26 -20.39
CA LEU A 198 -29.78 -29.41 -21.26
C LEU A 198 -28.27 -29.54 -21.51
N LEU A 199 -27.72 -30.73 -21.24
CA LEU A 199 -26.41 -31.13 -21.77
C LEU A 199 -26.53 -31.21 -23.30
N THR A 200 -26.00 -30.21 -23.98
CA THR A 200 -26.02 -30.15 -25.45
C THR A 200 -24.62 -29.97 -25.98
N LEU A 201 -24.33 -30.53 -27.15
CA LEU A 201 -23.08 -30.24 -27.84
C LEU A 201 -23.01 -28.73 -28.12
N SER A 202 -21.90 -28.13 -27.70
CA SER A 202 -21.60 -26.72 -27.89
C SER A 202 -21.67 -26.38 -29.39
N SER A 203 -22.20 -25.20 -29.73
CA SER A 203 -22.20 -24.76 -31.13
C SER A 203 -20.76 -24.68 -31.66
N PRO A 204 -20.54 -24.78 -32.98
CA PRO A 204 -19.18 -24.67 -33.55
C PRO A 204 -18.43 -23.43 -33.09
N LEU A 205 -19.14 -22.30 -32.92
CA LEU A 205 -18.58 -21.07 -32.36
C LEU A 205 -18.09 -21.27 -30.92
N PHE A 206 -18.91 -21.83 -30.02
CA PHE A 206 -18.51 -22.05 -28.62
C PHE A 206 -17.39 -23.08 -28.49
N LEU A 207 -17.31 -24.06 -29.39
CA LEU A 207 -16.17 -24.99 -29.46
C LEU A 207 -14.88 -24.26 -29.83
N VAL A 208 -14.90 -23.37 -30.84
CA VAL A 208 -13.74 -22.55 -31.20
C VAL A 208 -13.30 -21.67 -30.04
N LEU A 209 -14.24 -21.03 -29.34
CA LEU A 209 -13.93 -20.23 -28.15
C LEU A 209 -13.31 -21.09 -27.03
N ALA A 210 -13.83 -22.30 -26.80
CA ALA A 210 -13.29 -23.21 -25.81
C ALA A 210 -11.85 -23.66 -26.15
N VAL A 211 -11.55 -23.89 -27.44
CA VAL A 211 -10.18 -24.17 -27.92
C VAL A 211 -9.24 -22.99 -27.62
N ILE A 212 -9.65 -21.77 -27.96
CA ILE A 212 -8.83 -20.57 -27.71
C ILE A 212 -8.53 -20.41 -26.21
N LEU A 213 -9.54 -20.57 -25.35
CA LEU A 213 -9.37 -20.52 -23.90
C LEU A 213 -8.47 -21.65 -23.39
N THR A 214 -8.56 -22.84 -23.97
CA THR A 214 -7.68 -23.97 -23.63
C THR A 214 -6.23 -23.68 -24.00
N ILE A 215 -5.97 -23.03 -25.14
CA ILE A 215 -4.62 -22.59 -25.53
C ILE A 215 -4.09 -21.53 -24.55
N ALA A 216 -4.95 -20.71 -23.96
CA ALA A 216 -4.57 -19.72 -22.95
C ALA A 216 -4.33 -20.29 -21.55
N LEU A 217 -4.78 -21.53 -21.26
CA LEU A 217 -4.66 -22.18 -19.96
C LEU A 217 -3.24 -22.13 -19.35
N PRO A 218 -2.14 -22.39 -20.09
CA PRO A 218 -0.79 -22.32 -19.51
C PRO A 218 -0.44 -20.93 -18.98
N TRP A 219 -1.00 -19.85 -19.55
CA TRP A 219 -0.78 -18.49 -19.06
C TRP A 219 -1.53 -18.22 -17.75
N VAL A 220 -2.75 -18.76 -17.63
CA VAL A 220 -3.49 -18.71 -16.37
C VAL A 220 -2.75 -19.49 -15.29
N LEU A 221 -2.29 -20.72 -15.58
CA LEU A 221 -1.56 -21.53 -14.61
C LEU A 221 -0.27 -20.87 -14.12
N LYS A 222 0.44 -20.11 -14.97
CA LYS A 222 1.62 -19.36 -14.57
C LYS A 222 1.34 -18.33 -13.48
N LEU A 223 0.13 -17.76 -13.40
CA LEU A 223 -0.25 -16.79 -12.36
C LEU A 223 -0.12 -17.35 -10.95
N TRP A 224 -0.10 -18.69 -10.78
CA TRP A 224 0.16 -19.33 -9.48
C TRP A 224 1.46 -18.83 -8.84
N ASN A 225 2.47 -18.57 -9.67
CA ASN A 225 3.78 -18.13 -9.25
C ASN A 225 3.92 -16.61 -9.24
N PHE A 226 2.83 -15.83 -9.20
CA PHE A 226 2.90 -14.37 -9.22
C PHE A 226 3.68 -13.81 -8.02
N ALA A 227 3.31 -14.23 -6.80
CA ALA A 227 3.95 -13.80 -5.56
C ALA A 227 4.69 -14.97 -4.90
N SER A 228 5.94 -14.72 -4.49
CA SER A 228 6.78 -15.65 -3.75
C SER A 228 6.27 -15.89 -2.33
N GLU A 229 6.74 -16.96 -1.70
CA GLU A 229 6.61 -17.19 -0.26
C GLU A 229 7.61 -16.36 0.55
N GLU A 230 8.67 -15.88 -0.10
CA GLU A 230 9.67 -14.99 0.47
C GLU A 230 9.26 -13.51 0.35
N GLY A 231 9.67 -12.72 1.35
CA GLY A 231 9.48 -11.26 1.35
C GLY A 231 10.68 -10.52 0.79
N THR A 232 10.46 -9.26 0.40
CA THR A 232 11.55 -8.34 0.03
C THR A 232 12.31 -7.89 1.27
N PRO A 233 13.55 -7.36 1.13
CA PRO A 233 14.19 -6.66 2.22
C PRO A 233 13.42 -5.41 2.63
N GLY A 234 12.60 -4.81 1.76
CA GLY A 234 11.56 -3.83 2.11
C GLY A 234 12.11 -2.48 2.57
N ALA A 235 13.25 -2.05 2.03
CA ALA A 235 13.94 -0.84 2.48
C ALA A 235 13.19 0.43 2.09
N GLY A 236 12.93 0.60 0.79
CA GLY A 236 12.19 1.71 0.22
C GLY A 236 10.68 1.48 0.27
N ASP A 237 10.25 0.22 0.26
CA ASP A 237 8.85 -0.19 0.41
C ASP A 237 8.67 -1.07 1.67
N ASN A 238 8.48 -0.47 2.85
CA ASN A 238 8.46 0.98 3.12
C ASN A 238 9.11 1.33 4.46
N LEU A 239 10.09 0.52 4.89
CA LEU A 239 10.71 0.67 6.20
C LEU A 239 11.36 2.04 6.38
N ILE A 240 11.85 2.66 5.30
CA ILE A 240 12.40 4.02 5.32
C ILE A 240 11.40 5.07 5.78
N ALA A 241 10.12 4.98 5.40
CA ALA A 241 9.10 5.92 5.87
C ALA A 241 8.87 5.78 7.38
N SER A 242 8.90 4.55 7.90
CA SER A 242 8.82 4.28 9.33
C SER A 242 10.04 4.83 10.09
N ALA A 243 11.25 4.66 9.55
CA ALA A 243 12.48 5.21 10.12
C ALA A 243 12.51 6.75 10.09
N MET A 244 12.01 7.37 9.02
CA MET A 244 11.82 8.83 8.94
C MET A 244 10.88 9.34 10.06
N GLY A 245 9.88 8.55 10.47
CA GLY A 245 9.02 8.88 11.61
C GLY A 245 9.79 9.02 12.94
N ILE A 246 10.81 8.18 13.16
CA ILE A 246 11.72 8.28 14.31
C ILE A 246 12.51 9.58 14.24
N GLU A 247 13.04 9.91 13.07
CA GLU A 247 13.80 11.15 12.88
C GLU A 247 12.94 12.40 13.09
N LEU A 248 11.68 12.38 12.67
CA LEU A 248 10.72 13.45 12.96
C LEU A 248 10.45 13.56 14.47
N ALA A 249 10.29 12.44 15.17
CA ALA A 249 10.16 12.46 16.63
C ALA A 249 11.38 13.10 17.30
N ALA A 250 12.59 12.70 16.88
CA ALA A 250 13.83 13.28 17.39
C ALA A 250 13.93 14.78 17.11
N TYR A 251 13.55 15.21 15.90
CA TYR A 251 13.54 16.62 15.51
C TYR A 251 12.63 17.47 16.40
N PHE A 252 11.37 17.07 16.57
CA PHE A 252 10.42 17.84 17.37
C PHE A 252 10.69 17.74 18.88
N ASN A 253 11.23 16.62 19.37
CA ASN A 253 11.70 16.52 20.74
C ASN A 253 12.87 17.49 21.01
N GLN A 254 13.88 17.50 20.13
CA GLN A 254 15.02 18.41 20.26
C GLN A 254 14.56 19.88 20.27
N ARG A 255 13.63 20.26 19.39
CA ARG A 255 13.09 21.62 19.36
C ARG A 255 12.37 21.99 20.66
N ARG A 256 11.64 21.06 21.26
CA ARG A 256 11.02 21.26 22.58
C ARG A 256 12.08 21.51 23.65
N GLU A 257 13.15 20.73 23.68
CA GLU A 257 14.27 20.93 24.62
C GLU A 257 14.97 22.28 24.42
N GLU A 258 15.04 22.76 23.17
CA GLU A 258 15.57 24.08 22.79
C GLU A 258 14.57 25.23 23.05
N GLY A 259 13.40 24.97 23.63
CA GLY A 259 12.39 25.97 23.99
C GLY A 259 11.45 26.39 22.86
N SER A 260 11.40 25.63 21.77
CA SER A 260 10.49 25.81 20.63
C SER A 260 9.57 24.59 20.40
N PRO A 261 8.76 24.17 21.40
CA PRO A 261 7.80 23.09 21.22
C PRO A 261 6.68 23.48 20.26
N LEU A 262 6.01 22.47 19.70
CA LEU A 262 4.71 22.64 19.04
C LEU A 262 3.71 23.28 20.03
N LYS A 263 2.92 24.24 19.55
CA LYS A 263 2.05 25.06 20.40
C LYS A 263 0.64 24.53 20.49
N ASN A 264 0.13 23.94 19.42
CA ASN A 264 -1.26 23.49 19.35
C ASN A 264 -1.49 22.26 18.45
N THR A 265 -0.43 21.75 17.82
CA THR A 265 -0.48 20.55 16.98
C THR A 265 0.07 19.35 17.72
N ARG A 266 -0.76 18.32 17.90
CA ARG A 266 -0.30 17.00 18.32
C ARG A 266 0.33 16.29 17.13
N LEU A 267 1.46 15.65 17.35
CA LEU A 267 2.11 14.83 16.33
C LEU A 267 2.04 13.35 16.73
N ILE A 268 1.51 12.53 15.82
CA ILE A 268 1.51 11.07 15.91
C ILE A 268 2.47 10.55 14.86
N LEU A 269 3.43 9.73 15.25
CA LEU A 269 4.40 9.09 14.36
C LEU A 269 4.03 7.62 14.30
N ALA A 270 3.32 7.22 13.26
CA ALA A 270 2.76 5.88 13.12
C ALA A 270 3.55 5.02 12.11
N SER A 271 3.74 3.76 12.46
CA SER A 271 4.26 2.72 11.59
C SER A 271 3.32 1.53 11.61
N PHE A 272 2.76 1.18 10.45
CA PHE A 272 1.75 0.15 10.32
C PHE A 272 2.31 -1.20 9.87
N ASP A 273 1.65 -2.28 10.29
CA ASP A 273 1.85 -3.64 9.78
C ASP A 273 0.68 -3.98 8.83
N GLY A 274 0.88 -4.84 7.86
CA GLY A 274 -0.17 -5.31 6.98
C GLY A 274 -0.68 -4.28 5.98
N GLU A 275 0.14 -3.30 5.60
CA GLU A 275 -0.10 -2.50 4.40
C GLU A 275 -0.17 -3.44 3.19
N GLU A 276 0.82 -4.32 3.08
CA GLU A 276 1.01 -5.29 2.00
C GLU A 276 -0.07 -6.39 1.96
N ALA A 277 -0.85 -6.47 3.04
CA ALA A 277 -2.02 -7.31 3.19
C ALA A 277 -3.34 -6.57 2.93
N GLY A 278 -3.29 -5.39 2.31
CA GLY A 278 -4.45 -4.58 1.96
C GLY A 278 -4.79 -3.51 3.01
N LEU A 279 -3.79 -2.74 3.45
CA LEU A 279 -3.90 -1.58 4.34
C LEU A 279 -4.48 -1.89 5.72
N ARG A 280 -4.28 -3.12 6.19
CA ARG A 280 -5.03 -3.64 7.34
C ARG A 280 -4.57 -3.05 8.66
N GLY A 281 -3.28 -2.71 8.80
CA GLY A 281 -2.77 -1.98 9.95
C GLY A 281 -3.35 -0.59 10.06
N ALA A 282 -3.20 0.23 9.01
CA ALA A 282 -3.79 1.56 8.99
C ALA A 282 -5.31 1.51 9.21
N ARG A 283 -6.01 0.57 8.57
CA ARG A 283 -7.45 0.33 8.82
C ARG A 283 -7.74 0.08 10.29
N ALA A 284 -6.98 -0.79 10.94
CA ALA A 284 -7.16 -1.12 12.35
C ALA A 284 -6.92 0.11 13.25
N PHE A 285 -5.85 0.87 12.98
CA PHE A 285 -5.49 2.08 13.71
C PHE A 285 -6.57 3.16 13.57
N PHE A 286 -6.86 3.59 12.34
CA PHE A 286 -7.79 4.68 12.09
C PHE A 286 -9.22 4.35 12.55
N LYS A 287 -9.69 3.11 12.38
CA LYS A 287 -11.00 2.71 12.93
C LYS A 287 -11.03 2.71 14.45
N ARG A 288 -9.93 2.31 15.11
CA ARG A 288 -9.83 2.30 16.57
C ARG A 288 -9.85 3.71 17.14
N HIS A 289 -9.16 4.64 16.49
CA HIS A 289 -8.97 5.99 17.01
C HIS A 289 -9.90 7.06 16.43
N GLN A 290 -10.79 6.75 15.47
CA GLN A 290 -11.70 7.72 14.85
C GLN A 290 -12.56 8.52 15.85
N ASN A 291 -12.85 7.94 17.02
CA ASN A 291 -13.61 8.58 18.10
C ASN A 291 -12.77 8.82 19.37
N ASN A 292 -11.45 8.61 19.30
CA ASN A 292 -10.54 8.79 20.43
C ASN A 292 -9.80 10.14 20.28
N THR A 293 -10.31 11.17 20.95
CA THR A 293 -9.75 12.53 20.91
C THR A 293 -8.38 12.68 21.58
N GLU A 294 -7.94 11.67 22.33
CA GLU A 294 -6.56 11.60 22.84
C GLU A 294 -5.57 11.25 21.74
N VAL A 295 -6.01 10.60 20.66
CA VAL A 295 -5.17 10.26 19.51
C VAL A 295 -5.51 11.13 18.30
N LEU A 296 -6.76 11.14 17.83
CA LEU A 296 -7.21 11.92 16.67
C LEU A 296 -8.16 13.04 17.09
N SER A 297 -7.80 14.29 16.81
CA SER A 297 -8.70 15.44 16.97
C SER A 297 -9.71 15.56 15.82
N PRO A 298 -10.79 16.35 15.97
CA PRO A 298 -11.73 16.62 14.87
C PRO A 298 -11.06 17.20 13.62
N GLU A 299 -10.05 18.05 13.81
CA GLU A 299 -9.13 18.48 12.74
C GLU A 299 -7.90 17.56 12.77
N SER A 300 -7.93 16.48 12.00
CA SER A 300 -6.80 15.56 11.87
C SER A 300 -6.31 15.51 10.43
N TRP A 301 -5.00 15.45 10.28
CA TRP A 301 -4.29 15.34 9.00
C TRP A 301 -3.45 14.07 9.01
N ASN A 302 -3.35 13.37 7.89
CA ASN A 302 -2.45 12.26 7.71
C ASN A 302 -1.48 12.53 6.54
N PHE A 303 -0.21 12.70 6.89
CA PHE A 303 0.89 12.81 5.93
C PHE A 303 1.51 11.42 5.81
N ASN A 304 1.07 10.66 4.81
CA ASN A 304 1.61 9.34 4.55
C ASN A 304 2.82 9.45 3.60
N VAL A 305 3.83 8.60 3.79
CA VAL A 305 4.96 8.46 2.87
C VAL A 305 5.03 7.01 2.41
N ASP A 306 5.21 6.82 1.11
CA ASP A 306 5.23 5.50 0.50
C ASP A 306 6.20 5.47 -0.69
N CYS A 307 7.06 4.45 -0.75
CA CYS A 307 8.05 4.27 -1.82
C CYS A 307 8.90 5.52 -2.16
N PRO A 308 9.59 6.17 -1.20
CA PRO A 308 10.38 7.39 -1.47
C PRO A 308 11.76 7.06 -2.07
N TYR A 309 11.82 6.52 -3.28
CA TYR A 309 13.07 6.05 -3.92
C TYR A 309 13.90 7.13 -4.62
N ASN A 310 13.29 8.04 -5.39
CA ASN A 310 13.95 8.96 -6.32
C ASN A 310 13.33 10.36 -6.23
N ALA A 311 14.12 11.36 -5.86
CA ALA A 311 13.63 12.72 -5.61
C ALA A 311 13.05 13.39 -6.87
N LYS A 312 13.51 12.99 -8.06
CA LYS A 312 13.01 13.51 -9.34
C LYS A 312 11.56 13.09 -9.64
N ASP A 313 11.08 12.01 -9.02
CA ASP A 313 9.78 11.41 -9.29
C ASP A 313 8.76 11.73 -8.17
N LEU A 314 8.97 12.86 -7.47
CA LEU A 314 8.16 13.26 -6.33
C LEU A 314 6.74 13.70 -6.73
N PHE A 315 5.73 13.07 -6.13
CA PHE A 315 4.34 13.50 -6.27
C PHE A 315 3.49 13.21 -5.04
N PHE A 316 2.28 13.81 -5.02
CA PHE A 316 1.29 13.63 -3.97
C PHE A 316 -0.01 13.03 -4.50
N LEU A 317 -0.55 12.02 -3.81
CA LEU A 317 -1.80 11.39 -4.21
C LEU A 317 -3.04 12.27 -3.91
N THR A 318 -3.96 12.33 -4.86
CA THR A 318 -5.30 12.97 -4.72
C THR A 318 -6.44 11.95 -4.65
N SER A 319 -6.17 10.69 -4.96
CA SER A 319 -7.06 9.55 -4.73
C SER A 319 -6.24 8.30 -4.42
N ASP A 320 -6.88 7.32 -3.80
CA ASP A 320 -6.26 6.09 -3.31
C ASP A 320 -7.20 4.87 -3.46
N ILE A 321 -6.71 3.68 -3.07
CA ILE A 321 -7.31 2.35 -3.12
C ILE A 321 -7.97 2.13 -4.49
N ASN A 322 -7.10 2.05 -5.49
CA ASN A 322 -7.46 1.98 -6.90
C ASN A 322 -8.43 3.09 -7.37
N GLY A 323 -8.31 4.30 -6.80
CA GLY A 323 -9.06 5.50 -7.19
C GLY A 323 -10.48 5.60 -6.63
N SER A 324 -10.91 4.64 -5.80
CA SER A 324 -12.26 4.62 -5.21
C SER A 324 -12.40 5.48 -3.97
N VAL A 325 -11.28 5.90 -3.37
CA VAL A 325 -11.24 6.80 -2.20
C VAL A 325 -10.59 8.12 -2.60
N GLN A 326 -11.25 9.24 -2.32
CA GLN A 326 -10.68 10.56 -2.56
C GLN A 326 -9.80 10.98 -1.38
N LEU A 327 -8.64 11.55 -1.68
CA LEU A 327 -7.73 12.14 -0.70
C LEU A 327 -7.92 13.67 -0.66
N SER A 328 -7.28 14.34 0.30
CA SER A 328 -7.37 15.79 0.44
C SER A 328 -6.56 16.50 -0.66
N GLY A 329 -7.25 16.94 -1.71
CA GLY A 329 -6.64 17.73 -2.78
C GLY A 329 -6.03 19.05 -2.30
N GLU A 330 -6.59 19.65 -1.25
CA GLU A 330 -6.04 20.84 -0.58
C GLU A 330 -4.69 20.53 0.06
N MET A 331 -4.60 19.46 0.86
CA MET A 331 -3.36 19.03 1.50
C MET A 331 -2.29 18.67 0.46
N ALA A 332 -2.67 17.95 -0.60
CA ALA A 332 -1.75 17.61 -1.69
C ALA A 332 -1.22 18.88 -2.38
N ALA A 333 -2.08 19.87 -2.64
CA ALA A 333 -1.66 21.13 -3.25
C ALA A 333 -0.73 21.96 -2.34
N GLN A 334 -1.01 22.00 -1.03
CA GLN A 334 -0.13 22.62 -0.04
C GLN A 334 1.26 21.96 -0.06
N CYS A 335 1.32 20.62 -0.06
CA CYS A 335 2.60 19.91 -0.07
C CYS A 335 3.38 20.11 -1.38
N VAL A 336 2.69 20.17 -2.53
CA VAL A 336 3.30 20.53 -3.82
C VAL A 336 3.88 21.94 -3.79
N ALA A 337 3.18 22.91 -3.18
CA ALA A 337 3.68 24.27 -3.04
C ALA A 337 4.94 24.31 -2.17
N LEU A 338 4.94 23.60 -1.03
CA LEU A 338 6.10 23.48 -0.15
C LEU A 338 7.31 22.88 -0.87
N ALA A 339 7.11 21.80 -1.64
CA ALA A 339 8.17 21.19 -2.43
C ALA A 339 8.79 22.19 -3.43
N LYS A 340 7.95 22.95 -4.14
CA LYS A 340 8.38 23.97 -5.12
C LYS A 340 9.12 25.14 -4.46
N GLU A 341 8.66 25.59 -3.30
CA GLU A 341 9.35 26.63 -2.52
C GLU A 341 10.76 26.20 -2.09
N MET A 342 10.94 24.90 -1.81
CA MET A 342 12.24 24.31 -1.48
C MET A 342 13.13 24.06 -2.72
N GLY A 343 12.57 24.24 -3.92
CA GLY A 343 13.26 24.08 -5.20
C GLY A 343 13.15 22.69 -5.82
N PHE A 344 12.18 21.88 -5.41
CA PHE A 344 11.93 20.55 -5.95
C PHE A 344 10.72 20.57 -6.88
N ASP A 345 10.83 19.88 -8.01
CA ASP A 345 9.70 19.65 -8.88
C ASP A 345 8.78 18.61 -8.23
N ALA A 346 7.51 18.98 -8.06
CA ALA A 346 6.48 18.11 -7.53
C ALA A 346 5.14 18.42 -8.21
N PHE A 347 4.28 17.42 -8.26
CA PHE A 347 2.92 17.53 -8.73
C PHE A 347 1.99 16.64 -7.91
N SER A 348 0.69 16.73 -8.14
CA SER A 348 -0.28 15.83 -7.53
C SER A 348 -1.07 15.09 -8.61
N GLN A 349 -1.44 13.84 -8.32
CA GLN A 349 -2.15 12.98 -9.26
C GLN A 349 -3.03 11.96 -8.53
N PRO A 350 -4.08 11.42 -9.16
CA PRO A 350 -4.78 10.26 -8.62
C PRO A 350 -3.88 9.03 -8.64
N ILE A 351 -4.13 8.05 -7.76
CA ILE A 351 -3.44 6.76 -7.85
C ILE A 351 -3.76 6.09 -9.20
N ALA A 352 -2.76 5.45 -9.79
CA ALA A 352 -2.95 4.68 -11.01
C ALA A 352 -3.88 3.47 -10.75
N PHE A 353 -4.82 3.22 -11.66
CA PHE A 353 -5.73 2.09 -11.50
C PHE A 353 -4.97 0.76 -11.61
N LEU A 354 -5.29 -0.20 -10.74
CA LEU A 354 -4.66 -1.53 -10.62
C LEU A 354 -3.22 -1.52 -10.08
N THR A 355 -2.77 -0.41 -9.47
CA THR A 355 -1.44 -0.35 -8.84
C THR A 355 -1.47 -0.55 -7.33
N GLY A 356 -2.65 -0.73 -6.72
CA GLY A 356 -2.78 -0.96 -5.28
C GLY A 356 -3.44 0.22 -4.54
N GLY A 357 -2.95 0.49 -3.34
CA GLY A 357 -3.37 1.59 -2.47
C GLY A 357 -2.26 1.90 -1.47
N THR A 358 -2.46 2.94 -0.67
CA THR A 358 -1.55 3.34 0.42
C THR A 358 -2.36 3.59 1.69
N ASP A 359 -1.69 3.61 2.85
CA ASP A 359 -2.35 3.74 4.16
C ASP A 359 -3.22 5.01 4.31
N ALA A 360 -2.94 6.07 3.54
CA ALA A 360 -3.75 7.28 3.50
C ALA A 360 -5.23 7.02 3.13
N ALA A 361 -5.51 5.96 2.36
CA ALA A 361 -6.88 5.58 2.01
C ALA A 361 -7.72 5.28 3.27
N GLU A 362 -7.14 4.60 4.26
CA GLU A 362 -7.85 4.20 5.47
C GLU A 362 -8.03 5.39 6.43
N ALA A 363 -7.10 6.36 6.43
CA ALA A 363 -7.27 7.65 7.08
C ALA A 363 -8.46 8.43 6.48
N ALA A 364 -8.49 8.57 5.15
CA ALA A 364 -9.54 9.30 4.44
C ALA A 364 -10.93 8.67 4.66
N LYS A 365 -11.02 7.33 4.73
CA LYS A 365 -12.28 6.61 4.99
C LYS A 365 -12.94 6.97 6.33
N VAL A 366 -12.17 7.43 7.32
CA VAL A 366 -12.70 7.87 8.63
C VAL A 366 -12.78 9.41 8.75
N GLY A 367 -12.57 10.15 7.66
CA GLY A 367 -12.72 11.61 7.62
C GLY A 367 -11.46 12.41 7.95
N VAL A 368 -10.30 11.75 8.09
CA VAL A 368 -9.00 12.43 8.26
C VAL A 368 -8.55 13.02 6.91
N LYS A 369 -8.07 14.26 6.91
CA LYS A 369 -7.51 14.89 5.70
C LYS A 369 -6.17 14.23 5.38
N ALA A 370 -6.10 13.42 4.32
CA ALA A 370 -4.91 12.62 4.04
C ALA A 370 -4.35 12.90 2.65
N THR A 371 -3.04 12.71 2.48
CA THR A 371 -2.36 12.55 1.19
C THR A 371 -1.14 11.63 1.39
N THR A 372 -0.65 11.06 0.30
CA THR A 372 0.57 10.26 0.29
C THR A 372 1.62 10.93 -0.58
N LEU A 373 2.80 11.15 -0.02
CA LEU A 373 4.01 11.48 -0.75
C LEU A 373 4.60 10.19 -1.31
N MET A 374 4.84 10.15 -2.62
CA MET A 374 5.59 9.08 -3.27
C MET A 374 6.74 9.66 -4.08
N ALA A 375 7.82 8.88 -4.26
CA ALA A 375 8.97 9.31 -5.05
C ALA A 375 9.51 8.15 -5.89
N MET A 376 8.69 7.66 -6.83
CA MET A 376 9.14 6.73 -7.86
C MET A 376 8.25 6.84 -9.09
N PRO A 377 8.67 6.37 -10.27
CA PRO A 377 7.77 6.23 -11.40
C PRO A 377 6.58 5.37 -10.98
N TRP A 378 5.38 5.94 -11.02
CA TRP A 378 4.16 5.29 -10.54
C TRP A 378 3.11 5.24 -11.64
N ASP A 379 3.42 4.49 -12.70
CA ASP A 379 2.46 4.15 -13.74
C ASP A 379 2.51 2.65 -14.11
N ASN A 380 1.72 2.27 -15.11
CA ASN A 380 1.63 0.87 -15.57
C ASN A 380 2.73 0.49 -16.58
N THR A 381 3.63 1.41 -16.90
CA THR A 381 4.70 1.26 -17.90
C THR A 381 6.11 1.32 -17.31
N GLU A 382 6.31 2.11 -16.26
CA GLU A 382 7.59 2.30 -15.57
C GLU A 382 7.37 2.29 -14.05
N ARG A 383 8.22 1.54 -13.34
CA ARG A 383 8.27 1.45 -11.88
C ARG A 383 9.72 1.38 -11.44
N SER A 384 9.99 1.72 -10.17
CA SER A 384 11.30 1.44 -9.58
C SER A 384 11.64 -0.05 -9.76
N ALA A 385 12.86 -0.35 -10.21
CA ALA A 385 13.32 -1.73 -10.38
C ALA A 385 13.40 -2.48 -9.05
N ALA A 386 13.50 -1.75 -7.93
CA ALA A 386 13.54 -2.28 -6.59
C ALA A 386 12.17 -2.74 -6.08
N TYR A 387 11.08 -2.05 -6.46
CA TYR A 387 9.74 -2.25 -5.93
C TYR A 387 9.24 -3.71 -6.04
N HIS A 388 8.89 -4.31 -4.91
CA HIS A 388 8.49 -5.72 -4.77
C HIS A 388 9.53 -6.75 -5.29
N THR A 389 10.82 -6.41 -5.23
CA THR A 389 11.93 -7.29 -5.63
C THR A 389 12.95 -7.48 -4.51
N PRO A 390 13.87 -8.46 -4.62
CA PRO A 390 15.02 -8.58 -3.72
C PRO A 390 15.96 -7.37 -3.72
N ASP A 391 15.89 -6.53 -4.76
CA ASP A 391 16.73 -5.32 -4.90
C ASP A 391 16.15 -4.12 -4.13
N ASP A 392 15.07 -4.30 -3.36
CA ASP A 392 14.56 -3.31 -2.41
C ASP A 392 15.42 -3.21 -1.15
N VAL A 393 16.63 -2.69 -1.35
CA VAL A 393 17.68 -2.46 -0.35
C VAL A 393 17.95 -0.97 -0.18
N VAL A 394 18.70 -0.60 0.86
CA VAL A 394 19.01 0.81 1.18
C VAL A 394 19.68 1.53 0.01
N GLU A 395 20.53 0.84 -0.75
CA GLU A 395 21.24 1.38 -1.91
C GLU A 395 20.31 1.75 -3.08
N ALA A 396 19.09 1.22 -3.11
CA ALA A 396 18.09 1.58 -4.12
C ALA A 396 17.40 2.92 -3.81
N ILE A 397 17.61 3.48 -2.61
CA ILE A 397 16.98 4.73 -2.16
C ILE A 397 17.96 5.88 -2.37
N GLU A 398 17.56 6.88 -3.16
CA GLU A 398 18.29 8.14 -3.26
C GLU A 398 18.16 8.91 -1.94
N PRO A 399 19.27 9.23 -1.24
CA PRO A 399 19.19 9.95 0.04
C PRO A 399 18.50 11.31 -0.06
N LEU A 400 18.55 11.94 -1.23
CA LEU A 400 17.83 13.19 -1.50
C LEU A 400 16.31 12.99 -1.42
N ALA A 401 15.76 11.85 -1.83
CA ALA A 401 14.32 11.59 -1.75
C ALA A 401 13.85 11.62 -0.27
N VAL A 402 14.64 10.98 0.60
CA VAL A 402 14.41 10.97 2.06
C VAL A 402 14.56 12.37 2.66
N GLU A 403 15.60 13.12 2.28
CA GLU A 403 15.83 14.50 2.72
C GLU A 403 14.64 15.41 2.36
N VAL A 404 14.13 15.29 1.13
CA VAL A 404 13.01 16.09 0.63
C VAL A 404 11.72 15.74 1.36
N ALA A 405 11.43 14.45 1.51
CA ALA A 405 10.22 14.00 2.18
C ALA A 405 10.19 14.45 3.67
N LEU A 406 11.31 14.31 4.39
CA LEU A 406 11.46 14.84 5.75
C LEU A 406 11.28 16.36 5.81
N SER A 407 11.91 17.10 4.88
CA SER A 407 11.82 18.56 4.84
C SER A 407 10.39 19.04 4.63
N ILE A 408 9.66 18.42 3.70
CA ILE A 408 8.25 18.76 3.42
C ILE A 408 7.39 18.42 4.64
N ALA A 409 7.58 17.24 5.25
CA ALA A 409 6.82 16.85 6.45
C ALA A 409 7.04 17.83 7.61
N ILE A 410 8.28 18.20 7.91
CA ILE A 410 8.61 19.21 8.93
C ILE A 410 7.90 20.51 8.62
N LYS A 411 8.04 21.03 7.40
CA LYS A 411 7.49 22.33 7.04
C LYS A 411 5.97 22.35 7.06
N PHE A 412 5.34 21.26 6.64
CA PHE A 412 3.89 21.08 6.72
C PHE A 412 3.40 21.12 8.17
N ILE A 413 4.04 20.37 9.07
CA ILE A 413 3.70 20.33 10.50
C ILE A 413 3.88 21.72 11.14
N GLU A 414 4.99 22.40 10.83
CA GLU A 414 5.27 23.75 11.35
C GLU A 414 4.24 24.79 10.88
N ASN A 415 3.88 24.76 9.60
CA ASN A 415 2.89 25.67 9.02
C ASN A 415 1.50 25.46 9.64
N LEU A 416 1.10 24.21 9.87
CA LEU A 416 -0.13 23.92 10.60
C LEU A 416 -0.07 24.48 12.03
N ASP A 417 1.03 24.27 12.75
CA ASP A 417 1.17 24.74 14.13
C ASP A 417 1.17 26.27 14.26
N SER A 418 1.74 26.99 13.29
CA SER A 418 1.73 28.46 13.24
C SER A 418 0.38 29.05 12.80
N GLY A 419 -0.51 28.25 12.20
CA GLY A 419 -1.78 28.69 11.61
C GLY A 419 -1.63 29.26 10.19
N GLU A 420 -0.52 28.96 9.51
CA GLU A 420 -0.24 29.28 8.11
C GLU A 420 -0.65 28.10 7.21
N SER A 421 -1.95 27.80 7.13
CA SER A 421 -2.48 26.68 6.33
C SER A 421 -3.36 27.13 5.17
#